data_AF-F4GQP0-F1
#
_entry.id   AF-F4GQP0-F1
#
_cell.length_a   1.000
_cell.length_b   1.000
_cell.length_c   1.000
_cell.angle_alpha   90.00
_cell.angle_beta   90.00
_cell.angle_gamma   90.00
#
_symmetry.space_group_name_H-M   'P 1'
#
loop_
_entity.id
_entity.type
_entity.pdbx_description
1 polymer ?
#
loop_
_entity_poly.entity_id
_entity_poly.type
_entity_poly.pdbx_seq_one_letter_code
_entity_poly.pdbx_strand_id
1 'polypeptide(L)'
;MNHYGLTPAPLFAVLVIALELGAPLMILTGRLRWLGALGLAGFTLLATGIALRYWELPVGQERFMAANSFFEHLGLVGGFLLVAWLDFQEKRV
;
A
#
# COMPACT_ATOMS: atom_id res chain seq x y z
N MET A 1 -0.54 -4.29 -16.38
CA MET A 1 -0.89 -5.58 -15.75
C MET A 1 -0.42 -6.80 -16.55
N ASN A 2 -0.60 -6.86 -17.87
CA ASN A 2 0.10 -7.87 -18.71
C ASN A 2 1.63 -7.73 -18.65
N HIS A 3 2.16 -6.51 -18.55
CA HIS A 3 3.60 -6.26 -18.36
C HIS A 3 4.14 -6.76 -17.00
N TYR A 4 3.25 -7.05 -16.03
CA TYR A 4 3.58 -7.57 -14.70
C TYR A 4 3.11 -9.02 -14.48
N GLY A 5 2.67 -9.72 -15.53
CA GLY A 5 2.22 -11.12 -15.46
C GLY A 5 0.89 -11.37 -14.72
N LEU A 6 0.12 -10.32 -14.42
CA LEU A 6 -1.15 -10.41 -13.69
C LEU A 6 -2.32 -10.57 -14.68
N THR A 7 -2.71 -11.82 -14.92
CA THR A 7 -3.89 -12.18 -15.70
C THR A 7 -5.00 -12.73 -14.80
N PRO A 8 -6.25 -12.24 -14.90
CA PRO A 8 -6.76 -11.26 -15.88
C PRO A 8 -6.50 -9.80 -15.45
N ALA A 9 -5.85 -9.02 -16.31
CA ALA A 9 -5.57 -7.60 -16.08
C ALA A 9 -6.81 -6.75 -15.68
N PRO A 10 -8.00 -6.93 -16.26
CA PRO A 10 -9.18 -6.15 -15.87
C PRO A 10 -9.62 -6.44 -14.42
N LEU A 11 -9.47 -7.69 -13.96
CA LEU A 11 -9.86 -8.09 -12.60
C LEU A 11 -8.99 -7.38 -11.56
N PHE A 12 -7.67 -7.41 -11.75
CA PHE A 12 -6.76 -6.72 -10.84
C PHE A 12 -6.97 -5.21 -10.85
N ALA A 13 -7.27 -4.60 -12.00
CA ALA A 13 -7.57 -3.17 -12.08
C ALA A 13 -8.81 -2.82 -11.24
N VAL A 14 -9.89 -3.59 -11.38
CA VAL A 14 -11.11 -3.40 -10.60
C VAL A 14 -10.86 -3.61 -9.10
N LEU A 15 -10.08 -4.64 -8.73
CA LEU A 15 -9.72 -4.89 -7.33
C LEU A 15 -8.90 -3.76 -6.72
N VAL A 16 -7.93 -3.22 -7.47
CA VAL A 16 -7.12 -2.07 -7.02
C VAL A 16 -7.99 -0.84 -6.84
N ILE A 17 -8.84 -0.50 -7.82
CA ILE A 17 -9.77 0.64 -7.71
C ILE A 17 -10.71 0.48 -6.52
N ALA A 18 -11.29 -0.71 -6.34
CA ALA A 18 -12.17 -0.99 -5.21
C ALA A 18 -11.45 -0.87 -3.87
N LEU A 19 -10.19 -1.31 -3.79
CA LEU A 19 -9.37 -1.19 -2.58
C LEU A 19 -9.01 0.27 -2.29
N GLU A 20 -8.53 1.01 -3.30
CA GLU A 20 -8.10 2.41 -3.17
C GLU A 20 -9.25 3.34 -2.82
N LEU A 21 -10.49 3.04 -3.21
CA LEU A 21 -11.66 3.83 -2.82
C LEU A 21 -12.30 3.30 -1.51
N GLY A 22 -12.41 1.98 -1.38
CA GLY A 22 -13.08 1.36 -0.26
C GLY A 22 -12.30 1.51 1.05
N ALA A 23 -10.98 1.36 1.02
CA ALA A 23 -10.17 1.38 2.23
C ALA A 23 -10.07 2.77 2.89
N PRO A 24 -9.85 3.88 2.17
CA PRO A 24 -9.96 5.21 2.76
C PRO A 24 -11.37 5.51 3.28
N LEU A 25 -12.42 5.06 2.57
CA LEU A 25 -13.80 5.23 3.03
C LEU A 25 -14.06 4.50 4.36
N MET A 26 -13.55 3.28 4.52
CA MET A 26 -13.60 2.53 5.79
C MET A 26 -12.87 3.25 6.93
N ILE A 27 -11.72 3.86 6.64
CA ILE A 27 -10.95 4.64 7.62
C ILE A 27 -11.72 5.91 8.01
N LEU A 28 -12.27 6.65 7.04
CA LEU A 28 -12.99 7.91 7.27
C LEU A 28 -14.33 7.71 7.99
N THR A 29 -15.07 6.67 7.64
CA THR A 29 -16.38 6.36 8.26
C THR A 29 -16.26 5.71 9.64
N GLY A 30 -15.05 5.34 10.07
CA GLY A 30 -14.83 4.67 11.35
C GLY A 30 -15.25 3.20 11.36
N ARG A 31 -15.76 2.64 10.24
CA ARG A 31 -16.28 1.28 10.16
C ARG A 31 -15.25 0.36 9.49
N LEU A 32 -14.81 -0.67 10.23
CA LEU A 32 -13.75 -1.60 9.80
C LEU A 32 -12.41 -0.89 9.50
N ARG A 33 -12.08 0.19 10.25
CA ARG A 33 -10.88 1.01 10.04
C ARG A 33 -9.60 0.18 9.99
N TRP A 34 -9.44 -0.77 10.92
CA TRP A 34 -8.28 -1.66 10.94
C TRP A 34 -8.14 -2.49 9.65
N LEU A 35 -9.24 -2.98 9.06
CA LEU A 35 -9.18 -3.72 7.79
C LEU A 35 -8.79 -2.81 6.63
N GLY A 36 -9.37 -1.60 6.56
CA GLY A 36 -8.99 -0.61 5.54
C GLY A 36 -7.51 -0.23 5.66
N ALA A 37 -7.03 0.03 6.87
CA ALA A 37 -5.65 0.38 7.14
C ALA A 37 -4.68 -0.76 6.82
N LEU A 38 -4.97 -2.00 7.24
CA LEU A 38 -4.15 -3.17 6.88
C LEU A 38 -4.18 -3.44 5.36
N GLY A 39 -5.33 -3.26 4.71
CA GLY A 39 -5.47 -3.40 3.26
C GLY A 39 -4.59 -2.42 2.50
N LEU A 40 -4.63 -1.13 2.87
CA LEU A 40 -3.77 -0.10 2.28
C LEU A 40 -2.29 -0.33 2.57
N ALA A 41 -1.94 -0.72 3.80
CA ALA A 41 -0.57 -1.04 4.19
C ALA A 41 -0.02 -2.19 3.32
N GLY A 42 -0.77 -3.29 3.22
CA GLY A 42 -0.37 -4.47 2.44
C GLY A 42 -0.24 -4.16 0.96
N PHE A 43 -1.23 -3.47 0.37
CA PHE A 43 -1.18 -3.07 -1.03
C PHE A 43 -0.01 -2.14 -1.34
N THR A 44 0.19 -1.11 -0.52
CA THR A 44 1.28 -0.14 -0.69
C THR A 44 2.63 -0.84 -0.65
N LEU A 45 2.83 -1.77 0.31
CA LEU A 45 4.07 -2.51 0.44
C LEU A 45 4.34 -3.43 -0.77
N LEU A 46 3.32 -4.16 -1.24
CA LEU A 46 3.43 -5.02 -2.42
C LEU A 46 3.69 -4.20 -3.69
N ALA A 47 2.92 -3.13 -3.90
CA ALA A 47 3.07 -2.25 -5.06
C ALA A 47 4.45 -1.60 -5.10
N THR A 48 4.93 -1.09 -3.96
CA THR A 48 6.26 -0.49 -3.83
C THR A 48 7.37 -1.53 -4.07
N GLY A 49 7.23 -2.75 -3.53
CA GLY A 49 8.21 -3.84 -3.75
C GLY A 49 8.29 -4.30 -5.21
N ILE A 50 7.20 -4.21 -5.97
CA ILE A 50 7.17 -4.55 -7.40
C ILE A 50 7.63 -3.39 -8.28
N ALA A 51 7.17 -2.17 -7.99
CA ALA A 51 7.37 -1.00 -8.84
C ALA A 51 8.70 -0.29 -8.59
N LEU A 52 9.20 -0.28 -7.35
CA LEU A 52 10.38 0.48 -6.92
C LEU A 52 11.52 -0.46 -6.52
N ARG A 53 11.89 -1.36 -7.43
CA ARG A 53 13.02 -2.31 -7.27
C ARG A 53 14.37 -1.59 -7.45
N TYR A 54 14.62 -0.58 -6.61
CA TYR A 54 15.78 0.30 -6.72
C TYR A 54 17.11 -0.47 -6.62
N TRP A 55 17.12 -1.65 -5.99
CA TRP A 55 18.29 -2.52 -5.88
C TRP A 55 18.74 -3.15 -7.21
N GLU A 56 17.87 -3.18 -8.23
CA GLU A 56 18.21 -3.63 -9.59
C GLU A 56 18.69 -2.51 -10.51
N LEU A 57 18.57 -1.25 -10.07
CA LEU A 57 18.98 -0.10 -10.86
C LEU A 57 20.50 0.15 -10.75
N PRO A 58 21.15 0.60 -11.84
CA PRO A 58 22.55 1.01 -11.80
C PRO A 58 22.77 2.16 -10.82
N VAL A 59 23.99 2.26 -10.27
CA VAL A 59 24.35 3.34 -9.35
C VAL A 59 24.26 4.67 -10.08
N GLY A 60 23.41 5.57 -9.58
CA GLY A 60 23.13 6.86 -10.20
C GLY A 60 21.90 7.54 -9.58
N GLN A 61 21.51 8.68 -10.15
CA GLN A 61 20.38 9.48 -9.67
C GLN A 61 19.06 8.70 -9.69
N GLU A 62 18.81 7.89 -10.71
CA GLU A 62 17.57 7.09 -10.83
C GLU A 62 17.41 6.09 -9.68
N ARG A 63 18.50 5.39 -9.31
CA ARG A 63 18.49 4.49 -8.15
C ARG A 63 18.19 5.24 -6.84
N PHE A 64 18.76 6.43 -6.67
CA PHE A 64 18.52 7.24 -5.48
C PHE A 64 17.06 7.72 -5.41
N MET A 65 16.51 8.20 -6.52
CA MET A 65 15.11 8.63 -6.59
C MET A 65 14.15 7.46 -6.31
N ALA A 66 14.38 6.30 -6.92
CA ALA A 66 13.58 5.11 -6.67
C ALA A 66 13.67 4.63 -5.21
N ALA A 67 14.87 4.67 -4.60
CA ALA A 67 15.05 4.35 -3.19
C ALA A 67 14.33 5.35 -2.28
N ASN A 68 14.41 6.65 -2.56
CA ASN A 68 13.73 7.69 -1.80
C ASN A 68 12.21 7.47 -1.81
N SER A 69 11.62 7.27 -2.99
CA SER A 69 10.20 6.94 -3.11
C SER A 69 9.86 5.63 -2.39
N PHE A 70 10.72 4.61 -2.43
CA PHE A 70 10.49 3.36 -1.72
C PHE A 70 10.33 3.58 -0.21
N PHE A 71 11.25 4.33 0.41
CA PHE A 71 11.21 4.62 1.84
C PHE A 71 10.06 5.55 2.23
N GLU A 72 9.67 6.48 1.36
CA GLU A 72 8.48 7.31 1.57
C GLU A 72 7.21 6.45 1.70
N HIS A 73 7.03 5.50 0.78
CA HIS A 73 5.90 4.56 0.83
C HIS A 73 5.99 3.62 2.04
N LEU A 74 7.19 3.20 2.44
CA LEU A 74 7.39 2.41 3.66
C LEU A 74 6.97 3.20 4.92
N GLY A 75 7.26 4.50 4.96
CA GLY A 75 6.77 5.41 6.01
C GLY A 75 5.24 5.48 6.05
N LEU A 76 4.59 5.59 4.89
CA LEU A 76 3.12 5.56 4.79
C LEU A 76 2.52 4.24 5.29
N VAL A 77 3.14 3.10 4.95
CA VAL A 77 2.77 1.78 5.48
C VAL A 77 2.82 1.76 7.01
N GLY A 78 3.88 2.32 7.60
CA GLY A 78 3.99 2.48 9.06
C GLY A 78 2.83 3.29 9.65
N GLY A 79 2.44 4.38 9.00
CA GLY A 79 1.28 5.19 9.39
C GLY A 79 -0.03 4.39 9.39
N PHE A 80 -0.28 3.60 8.35
CA PHE A 80 -1.47 2.74 8.28
C PHE A 80 -1.45 1.63 9.34
N LEU A 81 -0.29 1.01 9.60
CA LEU A 81 -0.16 0.03 10.68
C LEU A 81 -0.45 0.63 12.05
N LEU A 82 -0.02 1.87 12.29
CA LEU A 82 -0.34 2.59 13.53
C LEU A 82 -1.85 2.84 13.66
N VAL A 83 -2.53 3.24 12.59
CA VAL A 83 -4.00 3.41 12.57
C VAL A 83 -4.70 2.09 12.89
N ALA A 84 -4.26 0.98 12.29
CA ALA A 84 -4.83 -0.33 12.60
C ALA A 84 -4.61 -0.72 14.06
N TRP A 85 -3.41 -0.50 14.59
CA TRP A 85 -3.07 -0.79 15.98
C TRP A 85 -3.92 0.03 16.96
N LEU A 86 -4.07 1.33 16.72
CA LEU A 86 -4.89 2.20 17.56
C LEU A 86 -6.37 1.77 17.57
N ASP A 87 -6.95 1.45 16.40
CA ASP A 87 -8.32 0.95 16.29
C ASP A 87 -8.52 -0.38 17.05
N PHE A 88 -7.50 -1.23 17.12
CA PHE A 88 -7.53 -2.45 17.93
C PHE A 88 -7.46 -2.18 19.44
N GLN A 89 -6.69 -1.17 19.87
CA GLN A 89 -6.60 -0.78 21.27
C GLN A 89 -7.90 -0.13 21.77
N GLU A 90 -8.50 0.77 20.98
CA GLU A 90 -9.77 1.42 21.31
C GLU A 90 -10.91 0.40 21.51
N LYS A 91 -10.90 -0.73 20.80
CA LYS A 91 -11.90 -1.80 20.95
C LYS A 91 -11.67 -2.71 22.16
N ARG A 92 -10.51 -2.64 22.81
CA ARG A 92 -10.18 -3.43 24.00
C ARG A 92 -10.50 -2.73 25.32
N VAL A 93 -10.71 -1.41 25.29
CA VAL A 93 -11.08 -0.56 26.43
C VAL A 93 -12.60 -0.48 26.53
#